data_AF-R5X131-F1
#
_entry.id   AF-R5X131-F1
#
_cell.length_a   1.000
_cell.length_b   1.000
_cell.length_c   1.000
_cell.angle_alpha   90.00
_cell.angle_beta   90.00
_cell.angle_gamma   90.00
#
_symmetry.space_group_name_H-M   'P 1'
#
loop_
_entity.id
_entity.type
_entity.pdbx_description
1 polymer ?
#
loop_
_entity_poly.entity_id
_entity_poly.type
_entity_poly.pdbx_seq_one_letter_code
_entity_poly.pdbx_strand_id
1 'polypeptide(L)'
;MKINIVTWNENYYDDYIQISLNENKIIYRGLIIEIFDEQNKTLQLNYGHDNFSKVYLKKYKENFYCIPDEDTMYSFDYIFIPLKFMKYQLEKMWINDSELKKILEIDVKDIINEWILTSKFKDDCFNLAEYKYKLIKNILFVDNDKINKNIKNIFNTIFSLEKREIIDISNLNLKPIEVYLDSGMVWNAFLKNDKDIYLNTGLDISIRIF
;
A
#
# COMPACT_ATOMS: atom_id res chain seq x y z
N MET A 1 -4.14 9.86 -7.56
CA MET A 1 -3.29 9.16 -8.54
C MET A 1 -4.18 8.54 -9.62
N LYS A 2 -3.84 8.63 -10.90
CA LYS A 2 -4.66 8.10 -11.99
C LYS A 2 -4.02 6.84 -12.58
N ILE A 3 -4.76 5.74 -12.60
CA ILE A 3 -4.35 4.48 -13.22
C ILE A 3 -4.87 4.46 -14.67
N ASN A 4 -3.97 4.22 -15.62
CA ASN A 4 -4.29 3.99 -17.02
C ASN A 4 -3.97 2.55 -17.40
N ILE A 5 -4.94 1.88 -18.03
CA ILE A 5 -4.85 0.49 -18.46
C ILE A 5 -5.15 0.42 -19.95
N VAL A 6 -4.14 -0.02 -20.70
CA VAL A 6 -4.20 -0.23 -22.15
C VAL A 6 -4.00 -1.72 -22.42
N THR A 7 -4.87 -2.28 -23.25
CA THR A 7 -4.78 -3.65 -23.74
C THR A 7 -4.61 -3.63 -25.25
N TRP A 8 -3.80 -4.53 -25.79
CA TRP A 8 -3.60 -4.68 -27.24
C TRP A 8 -3.27 -6.13 -27.56
N ASN A 9 -3.35 -6.47 -28.84
CA ASN A 9 -3.09 -7.81 -29.32
C ASN A 9 -1.84 -7.74 -30.21
N GLU A 10 -0.88 -8.62 -29.97
CA GLU A 10 0.20 -8.87 -30.92
C GLU A 10 -0.03 -10.26 -31.52
N ASN A 11 -0.12 -10.34 -32.85
CA ASN A 11 -0.46 -11.56 -33.57
C ASN A 11 -1.88 -12.09 -33.24
N TYR A 12 -2.13 -13.37 -33.54
CA TYR A 12 -3.45 -14.01 -33.41
C TYR A 12 -3.78 -14.54 -32.01
N TYR A 13 -2.79 -14.67 -31.12
CA TYR A 13 -2.94 -15.45 -29.88
C TYR A 13 -2.52 -14.73 -28.59
N ASP A 14 -1.80 -13.61 -28.69
CA ASP A 14 -1.20 -12.99 -27.51
C ASP A 14 -1.89 -11.65 -27.20
N ASP A 15 -2.63 -11.64 -26.10
CA ASP A 15 -3.23 -10.44 -25.53
C ASP A 15 -2.29 -9.84 -24.47
N TYR A 16 -1.98 -8.56 -24.62
CA TYR A 16 -1.06 -7.81 -23.77
C TYR A 16 -1.79 -6.73 -22.99
N ILE A 17 -1.22 -6.37 -21.84
CA ILE A 17 -1.68 -5.27 -20.99
C ILE A 17 -0.51 -4.44 -20.50
N GLN A 18 -0.76 -3.14 -20.43
CA GLN A 18 0.11 -2.18 -19.77
C GLN A 18 -0.70 -1.41 -18.74
N ILE A 19 -0.18 -1.38 -17.51
CA ILE A 19 -0.69 -0.55 -16.43
C ILE A 19 0.32 0.56 -16.18
N SER A 20 -0.16 1.80 -16.17
CA SER A 20 0.66 2.99 -15.95
C SER A 20 0.00 3.95 -14.96
N LEU A 21 0.84 4.67 -14.20
CA LEU A 21 0.45 5.71 -13.28
C LEU A 21 0.77 7.08 -13.88
N ASN A 22 -0.24 7.96 -13.87
CA ASN A 22 -0.13 9.33 -14.38
C ASN A 22 0.58 9.40 -15.76
N GLU A 23 0.28 8.43 -16.63
CA GLU A 23 0.77 8.29 -18.02
C GLU A 23 2.28 8.00 -18.19
N ASN A 24 3.12 8.18 -17.16
CA ASN A 24 4.58 8.13 -17.30
C ASN A 24 5.26 6.96 -16.57
N LYS A 25 4.67 6.42 -15.49
CA LYS A 25 5.29 5.31 -14.74
C LYS A 25 4.60 4.00 -15.06
N ILE A 26 5.27 3.14 -15.83
CA ILE A 26 4.81 1.77 -16.09
C ILE A 26 4.98 0.96 -14.82
N ILE A 27 3.88 0.37 -14.34
CA ILE A 27 3.87 -0.53 -13.19
C ILE A 27 3.59 -1.98 -13.59
N TYR A 28 3.21 -2.23 -14.84
CA TYR A 28 3.20 -3.55 -15.45
C TYR A 28 3.17 -3.41 -16.97
N ARG A 29 3.87 -4.30 -17.68
CA ARG A 29 3.75 -4.48 -19.14
C ARG A 29 4.07 -5.93 -19.47
N GLY A 30 3.12 -6.67 -20.02
CA GLY A 30 3.26 -8.10 -20.27
C GLY A 30 1.98 -8.75 -20.77
N LEU A 31 1.94 -10.08 -20.76
CA LEU A 31 0.78 -10.87 -21.17
C LEU A 31 -0.36 -10.71 -20.16
N ILE A 32 -1.61 -10.57 -20.62
CA ILE A 32 -2.77 -10.44 -19.73
C ILE A 32 -2.87 -11.64 -18.79
N ILE A 33 -2.61 -12.84 -19.30
CA ILE A 33 -2.71 -14.09 -18.52
C ILE A 33 -1.72 -14.18 -17.36
N GLU A 34 -0.64 -13.39 -17.36
CA GLU A 34 0.39 -13.45 -16.32
C GLU A 34 0.13 -12.47 -15.18
N ILE A 35 -0.75 -11.48 -15.38
CA ILE A 35 -0.90 -10.39 -14.41
C ILE A 35 -1.62 -10.81 -13.13
N PHE A 36 -2.58 -11.74 -13.22
CA PHE A 36 -3.43 -12.13 -12.10
C PHE A 36 -3.24 -13.59 -11.73
N ASP A 37 -2.80 -13.82 -10.50
CA ASP A 37 -2.75 -15.16 -9.89
C ASP A 37 -4.10 -15.43 -9.21
N GLU A 38 -4.94 -16.21 -9.89
CA GLU A 38 -6.28 -16.56 -9.39
C GLU A 38 -6.22 -17.33 -8.07
N GLN A 39 -5.21 -18.18 -7.83
CA GLN A 39 -5.17 -19.00 -6.62
C GLN A 39 -4.95 -18.14 -5.38
N ASN A 40 -4.03 -17.19 -5.48
CA ASN A 40 -3.64 -16.33 -4.37
C ASN A 40 -4.37 -14.97 -4.34
N LYS A 41 -5.17 -14.66 -5.37
CA LYS A 41 -5.81 -13.35 -5.58
C LYS A 41 -4.78 -12.21 -5.57
N THR A 42 -3.65 -12.43 -6.23
CA THR A 42 -2.56 -11.44 -6.29
C THR A 42 -2.39 -10.89 -7.70
N LEU A 43 -1.94 -9.64 -7.79
CA LEU A 43 -1.43 -9.05 -9.02
C LEU A 43 0.10 -9.12 -9.04
N GLN A 44 0.66 -9.38 -10.21
CA GLN A 44 2.08 -9.23 -10.49
C GLN A 44 2.34 -7.80 -10.97
N LEU A 45 3.03 -6.99 -10.15
CA LEU A 45 3.32 -5.58 -10.44
C LEU A 45 4.80 -5.26 -10.22
N ASN A 46 5.32 -4.27 -10.92
CA ASN A 46 6.72 -3.84 -10.86
C ASN A 46 6.98 -2.98 -9.61
N TYR A 47 7.10 -3.65 -8.46
CA TYR A 47 7.52 -3.04 -7.19
C TYR A 47 8.93 -3.43 -6.76
N GLY A 48 9.75 -4.02 -7.63
CA GLY A 48 11.19 -4.22 -7.43
C GLY A 48 12.02 -3.49 -8.50
N HIS A 49 13.36 -3.53 -8.39
CA HIS A 49 14.25 -2.92 -9.39
C HIS A 49 14.11 -3.60 -10.76
N ASP A 50 14.03 -4.95 -10.78
CA ASP A 50 14.07 -5.74 -12.03
C ASP A 50 13.06 -6.92 -12.08
N ASN A 51 12.18 -7.07 -11.07
CA ASN A 51 11.25 -8.21 -10.97
C ASN A 51 9.80 -7.80 -10.68
N PHE A 52 8.85 -8.62 -11.14
CA PHE A 52 7.46 -8.58 -10.70
C PHE A 52 7.37 -8.98 -9.23
N SER A 53 6.68 -8.18 -8.43
CA SER A 53 6.31 -8.50 -7.06
C SER A 53 4.84 -8.85 -7.00
N LYS A 54 4.51 -9.87 -6.20
CA LYS A 54 3.12 -10.19 -5.89
C LYS A 54 2.58 -9.15 -4.91
N VAL A 55 1.37 -8.69 -5.16
CA VAL A 55 0.58 -7.91 -4.21
C VAL A 55 -0.83 -8.44 -4.15
N TYR A 56 -1.39 -8.51 -2.94
CA TYR A 56 -2.72 -9.04 -2.72
C TYR A 56 -3.76 -8.01 -3.12
N LEU A 57 -4.83 -8.44 -3.78
CA LEU A 57 -6.02 -7.63 -3.90
C LEU A 57 -6.87 -7.81 -2.65
N LYS A 58 -7.24 -6.71 -2.01
CA LYS A 58 -8.24 -6.66 -0.93
C LYS A 58 -9.37 -5.71 -1.29
N LYS A 59 -10.56 -6.02 -0.82
CA LYS A 59 -11.77 -5.23 -1.09
C LYS A 59 -12.08 -4.30 0.07
N TYR A 60 -12.58 -3.11 -0.24
CA TYR A 60 -13.29 -2.27 0.72
C TYR A 60 -14.40 -1.53 0.01
N LYS A 61 -15.65 -1.82 0.41
CA LYS A 61 -16.85 -1.35 -0.29
C LYS A 61 -16.79 -1.75 -1.77
N GLU A 62 -16.88 -0.80 -2.69
CA GLU A 62 -16.86 -1.04 -4.15
C GLU A 62 -15.46 -0.97 -4.78
N ASN A 63 -14.42 -0.71 -3.97
CA ASN A 63 -13.05 -0.52 -4.44
C ASN A 63 -12.16 -1.70 -4.06
N PHE A 64 -11.06 -1.85 -4.81
CA PHE A 64 -10.04 -2.88 -4.59
C PHE A 64 -8.69 -2.21 -4.39
N TYR A 65 -7.92 -2.69 -3.42
CA TYR A 65 -6.66 -2.12 -2.98
C TYR A 65 -5.56 -3.17 -3.11
N CYS A 66 -4.39 -2.75 -3.60
CA CYS A 66 -3.21 -3.61 -3.61
C CYS A 66 -2.55 -3.55 -2.24
N ILE A 67 -2.37 -4.68 -1.58
CA ILE A 67 -1.68 -4.79 -0.29
C ILE A 67 -0.33 -5.44 -0.51
N PRO A 68 0.76 -4.90 0.07
CA PRO A 68 2.09 -5.49 -0.07
C PRO A 68 2.15 -6.88 0.57
N ASP A 69 2.99 -7.74 0.01
CA ASP A 69 3.24 -9.07 0.56
C ASP A 69 4.17 -8.98 1.78
N GLU A 70 3.70 -9.44 2.94
CA GLU A 70 4.42 -9.33 4.21
C GLU A 70 5.77 -10.05 4.22
N ASP A 71 5.89 -11.11 3.41
CA ASP A 71 7.09 -11.93 3.33
C ASP A 71 8.20 -11.24 2.51
N THR A 72 7.87 -10.18 1.76
CA THR A 72 8.84 -9.52 0.87
C THR A 72 8.88 -8.00 1.00
N MET A 73 7.90 -7.38 1.66
CA MET A 73 7.78 -5.93 1.74
C MET A 73 8.94 -5.20 2.44
N TYR A 74 9.70 -5.94 3.26
CA TYR A 74 10.87 -5.42 3.96
C TYR A 74 12.16 -5.46 3.13
N SER A 75 12.12 -6.04 1.93
CA SER A 75 13.28 -6.12 1.04
C SER A 75 13.79 -4.73 0.64
N PHE A 76 15.12 -4.61 0.58
CA PHE A 76 15.79 -3.33 0.34
C PHE A 76 15.36 -2.67 -0.99
N ASP A 77 15.13 -3.45 -2.04
CA ASP A 77 14.74 -2.98 -3.37
C ASP A 77 13.22 -2.85 -3.59
N TYR A 78 12.40 -3.13 -2.57
CA TYR A 78 10.93 -3.11 -2.69
C TYR A 78 10.33 -1.68 -2.74
N ILE A 79 9.90 -1.21 -3.90
CA ILE A 79 9.32 0.12 -4.15
C ILE A 79 7.80 -0.01 -4.34
N PHE A 80 7.10 -0.23 -3.24
CA PHE A 80 5.64 -0.29 -3.25
C PHE A 80 4.99 1.05 -3.58
N ILE A 81 3.91 1.00 -4.36
CA ILE A 81 3.05 2.15 -4.62
C ILE A 81 1.62 1.73 -4.27
N PRO A 82 0.95 2.41 -3.33
CA PRO A 82 -0.44 2.10 -3.00
C PRO A 82 -1.35 2.30 -4.21
N LEU A 83 -2.10 1.26 -4.60
CA LEU A 83 -3.03 1.33 -5.73
C LEU A 83 -4.46 1.05 -5.30
N LYS A 84 -5.37 1.81 -5.91
CA LYS A 84 -6.81 1.58 -5.84
C LYS A 84 -7.37 1.34 -7.23
N PHE A 85 -8.05 0.23 -7.40
CA PHE A 85 -8.76 -0.14 -8.62
C PHE A 85 -10.28 -0.09 -8.41
N MET A 86 -10.98 0.39 -9.43
CA MET A 86 -12.41 0.16 -9.58
C MET A 86 -12.64 -1.17 -10.31
N LYS A 87 -13.82 -1.75 -10.12
CA LYS A 87 -14.24 -3.02 -10.76
C LYS A 87 -13.89 -3.09 -12.26
N TYR A 88 -14.31 -2.10 -13.04
CA TYR A 88 -14.08 -2.07 -14.49
C TYR A 88 -12.60 -2.06 -14.90
N GLN A 89 -11.71 -1.63 -14.01
CA GLN A 89 -10.27 -1.65 -14.26
C GLN A 89 -9.70 -3.05 -14.09
N LEU A 90 -10.21 -3.82 -13.12
CA LEU A 90 -9.85 -5.22 -12.92
C LEU A 90 -10.44 -6.13 -14.02
N GLU A 91 -11.64 -5.81 -14.53
CA GLU A 91 -12.26 -6.53 -15.65
C GLU A 91 -11.39 -6.48 -16.93
N LYS A 92 -10.61 -5.39 -17.13
CA LYS A 92 -9.63 -5.30 -18.23
C LYS A 92 -8.45 -6.28 -18.09
N MET A 93 -8.25 -6.83 -16.90
CA MET A 93 -7.26 -7.87 -16.61
C MET A 93 -7.90 -9.27 -16.67
N TRP A 94 -9.09 -9.38 -17.26
CA TRP A 94 -9.93 -10.59 -17.31
C TRP A 94 -10.33 -11.17 -15.95
N ILE A 95 -10.32 -10.35 -14.90
CA ILE A 95 -10.81 -10.74 -13.59
C ILE A 95 -12.33 -10.61 -13.60
N ASN A 96 -13.02 -11.75 -13.65
CA ASN A 96 -14.48 -11.79 -13.74
C ASN A 96 -15.17 -11.63 -12.37
N ASP A 97 -16.50 -11.43 -12.39
CA ASP A 97 -17.33 -11.23 -11.19
C ASP A 97 -17.27 -12.37 -10.17
N SER A 98 -17.09 -13.61 -10.62
CA SER A 98 -16.91 -14.74 -9.70
C SER A 98 -15.61 -14.60 -8.92
N GLU A 99 -14.52 -14.20 -9.58
CA GLU A 99 -13.23 -14.02 -8.93
C GLU A 99 -13.21 -12.79 -8.02
N LEU A 100 -13.82 -11.69 -8.44
CA LEU A 100 -13.93 -10.49 -7.62
C LEU A 100 -14.71 -10.72 -6.32
N LYS A 101 -15.71 -11.61 -6.31
CA LYS A 101 -16.47 -11.97 -5.10
C LYS A 101 -15.68 -12.79 -4.09
N LYS A 102 -14.60 -13.46 -4.52
CA LYS A 102 -13.73 -14.26 -3.67
C LYS A 102 -12.60 -13.45 -3.04
N ILE A 103 -12.41 -12.20 -3.47
CA ILE A 103 -11.43 -11.29 -2.88
C ILE A 103 -11.84 -10.96 -1.45
N LEU A 104 -10.91 -11.13 -0.51
CA LEU A 104 -11.13 -10.87 0.90
C LEU A 104 -11.25 -9.37 1.18
N GLU A 105 -12.03 -9.01 2.20
CA GLU A 105 -12.09 -7.64 2.70
C GLU A 105 -10.74 -7.24 3.32
N ILE A 106 -10.44 -5.95 3.24
CA ILE A 106 -9.25 -5.36 3.85
C ILE A 106 -9.38 -5.39 5.38
N ASP A 107 -8.26 -5.64 6.05
CA ASP A 107 -8.17 -5.62 7.50
C ASP A 107 -7.19 -4.56 8.03
N VAL A 108 -7.08 -4.47 9.35
CA VAL A 108 -6.23 -3.47 10.02
C VAL A 108 -4.74 -3.71 9.74
N LYS A 109 -4.35 -4.97 9.59
CA LYS A 109 -2.97 -5.36 9.34
C LYS A 109 -2.55 -4.93 7.94
N ASP A 110 -3.43 -5.11 6.96
CA ASP A 110 -3.26 -4.60 5.60
C ASP A 110 -2.98 -3.08 5.61
N ILE A 111 -3.81 -2.29 6.31
CA ILE A 111 -3.65 -0.84 6.45
C ILE A 111 -2.31 -0.46 7.10
N ILE A 112 -1.88 -1.20 8.13
CA ILE A 112 -0.59 -0.95 8.81
C ILE A 112 0.56 -1.27 7.87
N ASN A 113 0.49 -2.36 7.10
CA ASN A 113 1.54 -2.76 6.17
C ASN A 113 1.69 -1.73 5.03
N GLU A 114 0.59 -1.23 4.47
CA GLU A 114 0.65 -0.12 3.51
C GLU A 114 1.25 1.13 4.14
N TRP A 115 0.77 1.49 5.34
CA TRP A 115 1.22 2.67 6.07
C TRP A 115 2.74 2.69 6.28
N ILE A 116 3.34 1.61 6.79
CA ILE A 116 4.78 1.59 7.07
C ILE A 116 5.63 1.76 5.81
N LEU A 117 5.18 1.27 4.65
CA LEU A 117 5.92 1.43 3.40
C LEU A 117 5.93 2.86 2.87
N THR A 118 4.96 3.69 3.28
CA THR A 118 4.98 5.12 2.95
C THR A 118 6.16 5.86 3.60
N SER A 119 6.81 5.26 4.59
CA SER A 119 8.06 5.79 5.18
C SER A 119 9.22 5.79 4.20
N LYS A 120 9.18 4.92 3.18
CA LYS A 120 10.30 4.65 2.26
C LYS A 120 11.61 4.29 2.98
N PHE A 121 11.53 3.89 4.25
CA PHE A 121 12.67 3.46 5.02
C PHE A 121 13.25 2.18 4.42
N LYS A 122 14.57 2.17 4.24
CA LYS A 122 15.35 1.09 3.63
C LYS A 122 16.50 0.71 4.55
N ASP A 123 16.58 -0.57 4.85
CA ASP A 123 17.64 -1.18 5.66
C ASP A 123 17.69 -2.68 5.31
N ASP A 124 18.77 -3.36 5.67
CA ASP A 124 18.92 -4.79 5.48
C ASP A 124 18.13 -5.54 6.58
N CYS A 125 16.92 -5.97 6.27
CA CYS A 125 16.01 -6.61 7.21
C CYS A 125 15.73 -8.06 6.77
N PHE A 126 15.72 -8.99 7.72
CA PHE A 126 15.43 -10.40 7.43
C PHE A 126 13.93 -10.73 7.51
N ASN A 127 13.14 -9.89 8.19
CA ASN A 127 11.70 -10.06 8.32
C ASN A 127 11.00 -8.74 8.70
N LEU A 128 9.67 -8.75 8.63
CA LEU A 128 8.82 -7.60 8.95
C LEU A 128 8.94 -7.10 10.40
N ALA A 129 9.19 -7.98 11.37
CA ALA A 129 9.34 -7.58 12.77
C ALA A 129 10.63 -6.77 12.99
N GLU A 130 11.73 -7.21 12.37
CA GLU A 130 12.98 -6.47 12.36
C GLU A 130 12.84 -5.12 11.64
N TYR A 131 12.17 -5.09 10.48
CA TYR A 131 11.88 -3.86 9.76
C TYR A 131 11.17 -2.83 10.65
N LYS A 132 10.08 -3.24 11.31
CA LYS A 132 9.31 -2.39 12.24
C LYS A 132 10.17 -1.86 13.37
N TYR A 133 11.04 -2.70 13.95
CA TYR A 133 11.94 -2.31 15.02
C TYR A 133 13.01 -1.29 14.57
N LYS A 134 13.65 -1.54 13.41
CA LYS A 134 14.65 -0.64 12.83
C LYS A 134 14.04 0.70 12.42
N LEU A 135 12.85 0.68 11.82
CA LEU A 135 12.10 1.90 11.49
C LEU A 135 11.86 2.76 12.74
N ILE A 136 11.33 2.20 13.84
CA ILE A 136 11.11 2.96 15.08
C ILE A 136 12.40 3.59 15.59
N LYS A 137 13.50 2.83 15.58
CA LYS A 137 14.81 3.33 16.02
C LYS A 137 15.36 4.45 15.14
N ASN A 138 14.97 4.47 13.87
CA ASN A 138 15.40 5.48 12.92
C ASN A 138 14.61 6.79 13.04
N ILE A 139 13.51 6.82 13.80
CA ILE A 139 12.74 8.05 14.02
C ILE A 139 13.49 8.96 15.01
N LEU A 140 13.86 10.16 14.56
CA LEU A 140 14.46 11.21 15.40
C LEU A 140 13.40 12.03 16.12
N PHE A 141 12.36 12.44 15.40
CA PHE A 141 11.39 13.42 15.88
C PHE A 141 10.05 13.27 15.12
N VAL A 142 8.94 13.61 15.79
CA VAL A 142 7.62 13.71 15.17
C VAL A 142 7.06 15.11 15.41
N ASP A 143 6.54 15.76 14.37
CA ASP A 143 5.92 17.11 14.44
C ASP A 143 4.49 17.06 15.05
N ASN A 144 4.42 16.48 16.24
CA ASN A 144 3.24 16.37 17.06
C ASN A 144 3.64 16.03 18.50
N ASP A 145 3.43 16.95 19.45
CA ASP A 145 3.84 16.76 20.85
C ASP A 145 3.28 15.49 21.50
N LYS A 146 2.05 15.11 21.16
CA LYS A 146 1.41 13.92 21.74
C LYS A 146 2.14 12.66 21.30
N ILE A 147 2.52 12.57 20.02
CA ILE A 147 3.24 11.42 19.48
C ILE A 147 4.71 11.46 19.89
N ASN A 148 5.35 12.63 19.78
CA ASN A 148 6.77 12.82 20.03
C ASN A 148 7.17 12.46 21.47
N LYS A 149 6.29 12.69 22.45
CA LYS A 149 6.54 12.34 23.87
C LYS A 149 6.81 10.85 24.09
N ASN A 150 6.28 9.96 23.25
CA ASN A 150 6.46 8.52 23.42
C ASN A 150 6.40 7.74 22.10
N ILE A 151 7.28 8.12 21.16
CA ILE A 151 7.35 7.55 19.80
C ILE A 151 7.34 6.03 19.84
N LYS A 152 8.28 5.42 20.59
CA LYS A 152 8.43 3.96 20.65
C LYS A 152 7.14 3.26 21.09
N ASN A 153 6.50 3.70 22.17
CA ASN A 153 5.30 3.03 22.64
C ASN A 153 4.13 3.24 21.67
N ILE A 154 3.96 4.45 21.12
CA ILE A 154 2.86 4.75 20.20
C ILE A 154 2.95 3.91 18.93
N PHE A 155 4.13 3.83 18.31
CA PHE A 155 4.33 3.01 17.13
C PHE A 155 4.14 1.52 17.42
N ASN A 156 4.66 1.01 18.55
CA ASN A 156 4.41 -0.38 18.94
C ASN A 156 2.91 -0.66 19.19
N THR A 157 2.19 0.29 19.80
CA THR A 157 0.73 0.17 19.98
C THR A 157 0.05 0.09 18.62
N ILE A 158 0.40 0.94 17.66
CA ILE A 158 -0.15 0.90 16.30
C ILE A 158 0.14 -0.46 15.64
N PHE A 159 1.38 -0.95 15.70
CA PHE A 159 1.76 -2.25 15.12
C PHE A 159 1.05 -3.45 15.75
N SER A 160 0.56 -3.31 16.98
CA SER A 160 -0.19 -4.34 17.70
C SER A 160 -1.71 -4.24 17.52
N LEU A 161 -2.22 -3.30 16.72
CA LEU A 161 -3.66 -3.17 16.49
C LEU A 161 -4.18 -4.35 15.66
N GLU A 162 -5.06 -5.15 16.27
CA GLU A 162 -5.75 -6.26 15.57
C GLU A 162 -7.11 -5.84 15.01
N LYS A 163 -7.81 -4.92 15.69
CA LYS A 163 -9.18 -4.50 15.35
C LYS A 163 -9.36 -3.00 15.50
N ARG A 164 -9.84 -2.39 14.43
CA ARG A 164 -10.18 -0.97 14.35
C ARG A 164 -11.11 -0.77 13.15
N GLU A 165 -11.96 0.24 13.24
CA GLU A 165 -12.79 0.63 12.10
C GLU A 165 -11.91 1.23 11.00
N ILE A 166 -12.01 0.66 9.80
CA ILE A 166 -11.40 1.22 8.59
C ILE A 166 -12.41 2.18 7.97
N ILE A 167 -11.99 3.42 7.80
CA ILE A 167 -12.84 4.52 7.38
C ILE A 167 -12.33 5.12 6.06
N ASP A 168 -13.27 5.70 5.32
CA ASP A 168 -12.99 6.53 4.16
C ASP A 168 -12.63 7.95 4.62
N ILE A 169 -11.46 8.43 4.21
CA ILE A 169 -10.92 9.75 4.58
C ILE A 169 -10.90 10.73 3.40
N SER A 170 -11.43 10.36 2.23
CA SER A 170 -11.39 11.17 0.99
C SER A 170 -12.00 12.56 1.14
N ASN A 171 -13.05 12.69 1.97
CA ASN A 171 -13.79 13.94 2.17
C ASN A 171 -13.36 14.69 3.43
N LEU A 172 -12.31 14.23 4.13
CA LEU A 172 -11.82 14.89 5.33
C LEU A 172 -10.74 15.91 4.96
N ASN A 173 -10.84 17.11 5.53
CA ASN A 173 -9.79 18.11 5.42
C ASN A 173 -8.66 17.79 6.42
N LEU A 174 -7.67 17.01 5.97
CA LEU A 174 -6.59 16.50 6.81
C LEU A 174 -5.26 17.16 6.47
N LYS A 175 -4.46 17.43 7.50
CA LYS A 175 -3.09 17.94 7.38
C LYS A 175 -2.09 16.86 7.74
N PRO A 176 -0.95 16.75 7.04
CA PRO A 176 0.08 15.79 7.39
C PRO A 176 0.69 16.11 8.76
N ILE A 177 1.12 15.06 9.47
CA ILE A 177 2.09 15.13 10.55
C ILE A 177 3.36 14.45 10.04
N GLU A 178 4.45 15.18 10.13
CA GLU A 178 5.76 14.76 9.66
C GLU A 178 6.51 13.96 10.74
N VAL A 179 7.18 12.90 10.30
CA VAL A 179 8.08 12.06 11.08
C VAL A 179 9.45 12.17 10.43
N TYR A 180 10.42 12.65 11.20
CA TYR A 180 11.77 12.91 10.73
C TYR A 180 12.64 11.69 11.05
N LEU A 181 13.20 11.11 10.00
CA LEU A 181 14.07 9.94 10.08
C LEU A 181 15.54 10.38 10.15
N ASP A 182 16.38 9.57 10.81
CA ASP A 182 17.83 9.80 10.96
C ASP A 182 18.56 9.79 9.61
N SER A 183 17.97 9.16 8.60
CA SER A 183 18.42 9.25 7.20
C SER A 183 18.26 10.63 6.57
N GLY A 184 17.61 11.58 7.25
CA GLY A 184 17.21 12.88 6.71
C GLY A 184 15.91 12.85 5.90
N MET A 185 15.27 11.69 5.76
CA MET A 185 13.97 11.57 5.11
C MET A 185 12.85 12.11 5.99
N VAL A 186 11.90 12.81 5.37
CA VAL A 186 10.65 13.23 6.03
C VAL A 186 9.53 12.31 5.59
N TRP A 187 8.95 11.60 6.55
CA TRP A 187 7.82 10.71 6.35
C TRP A 187 6.54 11.39 6.83
N ASN A 188 5.60 11.66 5.91
CA ASN A 188 4.25 12.11 6.25
C ASN A 188 3.42 10.96 6.84
N ALA A 189 3.76 10.49 8.04
CA ALA A 189 3.21 9.24 8.58
C ALA A 189 1.74 9.35 8.99
N PHE A 190 1.29 10.52 9.44
CA PHE A 190 -0.07 10.66 9.93
C PHE A 190 -0.80 11.81 9.25
N LEU A 191 -2.12 11.77 9.38
CA LEU A 191 -3.04 12.80 8.94
C LEU A 191 -3.87 13.25 10.13
N LYS A 192 -4.00 14.56 10.36
CA LYS A 192 -4.77 15.12 11.47
C LYS A 192 -5.83 16.10 11.00
N ASN A 193 -6.93 16.16 11.74
CA ASN A 193 -7.78 17.33 11.83
C ASN A 193 -7.73 17.87 13.27
N ASP A 194 -8.67 18.73 13.65
CA ASP A 194 -8.71 19.32 15.00
C ASP A 194 -9.03 18.32 16.12
N LYS A 195 -9.57 17.14 15.78
CA LYS A 195 -10.10 16.15 16.74
C LYS A 195 -9.33 14.85 16.74
N ASP A 196 -9.08 14.32 15.55
CA ASP A 196 -8.67 12.94 15.31
C ASP A 196 -7.35 12.89 14.55
N ILE A 197 -6.60 11.80 14.75
CA ILE A 197 -5.39 11.47 13.98
C ILE A 197 -5.58 10.11 13.31
N TYR A 198 -5.18 10.03 12.05
CA TYR A 198 -5.28 8.86 11.18
C TYR A 198 -3.91 8.46 10.63
N LEU A 199 -3.76 7.21 10.20
CA LEU A 199 -2.58 6.78 9.45
C LEU A 199 -2.59 7.35 8.04
N ASN A 200 -1.45 7.79 7.53
CA ASN A 200 -1.33 8.18 6.13
C ASN A 200 -0.88 7.00 5.27
N THR A 201 -1.83 6.28 4.67
CA THR A 201 -1.56 5.13 3.80
C THR A 201 -1.21 5.52 2.37
N GLY A 202 -1.37 6.80 2.00
CA GLY A 202 -1.34 7.25 0.61
C GLY A 202 -2.61 6.90 -0.20
N LEU A 203 -3.62 6.33 0.47
CA LEU A 203 -4.93 5.98 -0.08
C LEU A 203 -6.04 6.78 0.59
N ASP A 204 -7.28 6.60 0.11
CA ASP A 204 -8.49 7.20 0.67
C ASP A 204 -9.11 6.41 1.83
N ILE A 205 -8.43 5.36 2.30
CA ILE A 205 -8.85 4.59 3.47
C ILE A 205 -7.77 4.58 4.54
N SER A 206 -8.20 4.61 5.80
CA SER A 206 -7.30 4.66 6.95
C SER A 206 -7.99 4.16 8.23
N ILE A 207 -7.21 4.12 9.31
CA ILE A 207 -7.69 3.88 10.67
C ILE A 207 -7.40 5.10 11.56
N ARG A 208 -8.32 5.40 12.48
CA ARG A 208 -8.14 6.43 13.50
C ARG A 208 -7.31 5.89 14.67
N ILE A 209 -6.21 6.56 15.00
CA ILE A 209 -5.31 6.21 16.11
C ILE A 209 -5.54 7.04 17.37
N PHE A 210 -6.02 8.28 17.23
CA PHE A 210 -6.35 9.17 18.34
C PHE A 210 -7.65 9.91 18.08
#